data_AF-A0A367IIQ2-F1
#
_entry.id   AF-A0A367IIQ2-F1
#
_cell.length_a   1.000
_cell.length_b   1.000
_cell.length_c   1.000
_cell.angle_alpha   90.00
_cell.angle_beta   90.00
_cell.angle_gamma   90.00
#
_symmetry.space_group_name_H-M   'P 1'
#
loop_
_entity.id
_entity.type
_entity.pdbx_description
1 polymer ?
#
loop_
_entity_poly.entity_id
_entity_poly.type
_entity_poly.pdbx_seq_one_letter_code
_entity_poly.pdbx_strand_id
1 'polypeptide(L)'
;MTDSAKQDIIFDADKVEPEIPKDTLTTIKQTESSESVQVKNTEEVNEKMIALALDHSSHQKTGVIPLLRIDFANIKRNKLPPRQQEEYDVDMSKGIRLLFNNKFSEARAVFETKAKEDPLYALGLSFMSFIRAISSFHPKDAESAITKLSETYLFADGQIQAASSAKPIKETVSDYITNWMGSNPTHLPTNTRPLKRYELMEQEFTSNGALRAHIVKAESALMRAVLYLSLDTMVGYLKAGINLRK
;
A
#
# COMPACT_ATOMS: atom_id res chain seq x y z
N MET A 1 -41.05 -61.87 38.31
CA MET A 1 -39.70 -62.40 38.56
C MET A 1 -38.73 -61.51 37.80
N THR A 2 -37.99 -60.67 38.55
CA THR A 2 -36.53 -60.42 38.46
C THR A 2 -35.88 -60.43 37.07
N ASP A 3 -35.00 -59.53 36.66
CA ASP A 3 -34.35 -58.40 37.33
C ASP A 3 -33.61 -57.56 36.26
N SER A 4 -33.21 -56.37 36.68
CA SER A 4 -32.44 -55.32 36.02
C SER A 4 -30.98 -55.69 35.71
N ALA A 5 -30.33 -54.98 34.78
CA ALA A 5 -28.98 -54.42 35.00
C ALA A 5 -28.55 -53.46 33.88
N LYS A 6 -28.43 -52.18 34.25
CA LYS A 6 -27.60 -51.15 33.63
C LYS A 6 -26.13 -51.39 34.00
N GLN A 7 -25.20 -51.05 33.12
CA GLN A 7 -23.77 -50.96 33.41
C GLN A 7 -23.37 -49.50 33.60
N ASP A 8 -22.94 -49.18 34.83
CA ASP A 8 -22.19 -47.98 35.19
C ASP A 8 -20.69 -48.36 35.22
N ILE A 9 -19.83 -47.52 34.64
CA ILE A 9 -18.37 -47.65 34.76
C ILE A 9 -17.89 -46.59 35.74
N ILE A 10 -17.37 -47.08 36.87
CA ILE A 10 -16.68 -46.34 37.93
C ILE A 10 -15.19 -46.35 37.58
N PHE A 11 -14.56 -45.17 37.60
CA PHE A 11 -13.09 -45.03 37.65
C PHE A 11 -12.73 -44.65 39.09
N ASP A 12 -11.86 -45.45 39.72
CA ASP A 12 -11.21 -45.07 40.96
C ASP A 12 -9.70 -45.30 40.84
N ALA A 13 -8.97 -44.39 41.47
CA ALA A 13 -7.55 -44.17 41.33
C ALA A 13 -6.75 -44.99 42.35
N ASP A 14 -5.62 -45.58 41.92
CA ASP A 14 -4.37 -45.47 42.68
C ASP A 14 -3.16 -46.11 41.97
N LYS A 15 -2.03 -45.37 42.06
CA LYS A 15 -0.61 -45.77 41.97
C LYS A 15 -0.03 -46.24 40.61
N VAL A 16 0.88 -45.45 40.01
CA VAL A 16 2.36 -45.45 40.22
C VAL A 16 3.01 -44.45 39.23
N GLU A 17 3.78 -43.49 39.78
CA GLU A 17 4.67 -42.47 39.15
C GLU A 17 5.89 -43.10 38.40
N PRO A 18 6.73 -42.39 37.57
CA PRO A 18 7.36 -41.10 37.92
C PRO A 18 7.80 -40.14 36.77
N GLU A 19 8.38 -39.02 37.24
CA GLU A 19 9.37 -38.11 36.62
C GLU A 19 8.90 -36.74 36.11
N ILE A 20 9.25 -35.72 36.92
CA ILE A 20 9.14 -34.30 36.68
C ILE A 20 10.51 -33.78 36.19
N PRO A 21 10.62 -33.18 34.99
CA PRO A 21 11.68 -32.25 34.69
C PRO A 21 11.35 -30.90 35.35
N LYS A 22 12.17 -30.53 36.33
CA LYS A 22 12.20 -29.20 36.94
C LYS A 22 12.71 -28.22 35.89
N ASP A 23 11.83 -27.39 35.34
CA ASP A 23 12.12 -26.01 34.90
C ASP A 23 10.84 -25.41 34.30
N THR A 24 9.94 -24.95 35.17
CA THR A 24 8.77 -24.15 34.76
C THR A 24 8.46 -23.13 35.84
N LEU A 25 9.42 -22.24 36.10
CA LEU A 25 9.17 -21.03 36.90
C LEU A 25 10.21 -19.95 36.59
N THR A 26 10.24 -19.50 35.33
CA THR A 26 10.82 -18.20 34.94
C THR A 26 10.39 -17.84 33.51
N THR A 27 9.11 -17.53 33.30
CA THR A 27 8.66 -16.93 32.03
C THR A 27 7.52 -15.95 32.27
N ILE A 28 7.72 -15.00 33.20
CA ILE A 28 6.94 -13.76 33.25
C ILE A 28 7.89 -12.65 33.69
N LYS A 29 8.65 -12.10 32.73
CA LYS A 29 9.28 -10.77 32.71
C LYS A 29 10.37 -10.74 31.64
N GLN A 30 9.95 -10.58 30.38
CA GLN A 30 10.76 -9.96 29.31
C GLN A 30 9.85 -9.72 28.11
N THR A 31 8.84 -8.87 28.33
CA THR A 31 7.97 -8.32 27.30
C THR A 31 8.30 -6.83 27.21
N GLU A 32 9.46 -6.50 26.63
CA GLU A 32 9.89 -5.12 26.30
C GLU A 32 11.26 -5.21 25.60
N SER A 33 11.29 -5.63 24.33
CA SER A 33 12.41 -5.34 23.39
C SER A 33 12.17 -5.79 21.94
N SER A 34 11.09 -6.51 21.64
CA SER A 34 10.91 -7.13 20.31
C SER A 34 10.30 -6.24 19.21
N GLU A 35 9.94 -4.98 19.48
CA GLU A 35 9.30 -4.10 18.48
C GLU A 35 10.28 -3.41 17.51
N SER A 36 11.59 -3.40 17.80
CA SER A 36 12.59 -2.73 16.96
C SER A 36 13.21 -3.61 15.87
N VAL A 37 12.91 -4.91 15.86
CA VAL A 37 13.52 -5.90 14.94
C VAL A 37 12.59 -6.23 13.76
N GLN A 38 11.26 -6.10 13.90
CA GLN A 38 10.33 -6.42 12.81
C GLN A 38 10.20 -5.33 11.73
N VAL A 39 10.49 -4.07 12.07
CA VAL A 39 10.41 -2.97 11.09
C VAL A 39 11.59 -3.01 10.10
N LYS A 40 12.80 -3.37 10.57
CA LYS A 40 14.00 -3.47 9.72
C LYS A 40 13.94 -4.59 8.68
N ASN A 41 13.34 -5.73 9.03
CA ASN A 41 13.25 -6.88 8.13
C ASN A 41 12.30 -6.64 6.93
N THR A 42 11.36 -5.70 7.04
CA THR A 42 10.39 -5.45 5.96
C THR A 42 10.96 -4.53 4.88
N GLU A 43 11.85 -3.61 5.24
CA GLU A 43 12.59 -2.75 4.30
C GLU A 43 13.68 -3.54 3.56
N GLU A 44 14.40 -4.41 4.26
CA GLU A 44 15.48 -5.22 3.67
C GLU A 44 14.97 -6.27 2.66
N VAL A 45 13.75 -6.80 2.88
CA VAL A 45 13.09 -7.70 1.92
C VAL A 45 12.61 -6.96 0.67
N ASN A 46 12.24 -5.69 0.80
CA ASN A 46 11.88 -4.84 -0.33
C ASN A 46 13.11 -4.48 -1.17
N GLU A 47 14.24 -4.15 -0.55
CA GLU A 47 15.50 -3.87 -1.25
C GLU A 47 16.05 -5.09 -1.99
N LYS A 48 15.95 -6.29 -1.38
CA LYS A 48 16.39 -7.54 -2.02
C LYS A 48 15.52 -7.97 -3.21
N MET A 49 14.22 -7.64 -3.21
CA MET A 49 13.36 -7.86 -4.38
C MET A 49 13.60 -6.84 -5.50
N ILE A 50 14.03 -5.62 -5.18
CA ILE A 50 14.41 -4.58 -6.15
C ILE A 50 15.73 -4.95 -6.86
N ALA A 51 16.70 -5.51 -6.14
CA ALA A 51 17.99 -5.92 -6.71
C ALA A 51 17.86 -7.07 -7.75
N LEU A 52 16.86 -7.94 -7.62
CA LEU A 52 16.61 -9.06 -8.54
C LEU A 52 15.89 -8.66 -9.84
N ALA A 53 15.34 -7.44 -9.93
CA ALA A 53 14.59 -6.97 -11.09
C ALA A 53 15.46 -6.27 -12.16
N LEU A 54 16.77 -6.09 -11.92
CA LEU A 54 17.64 -5.25 -12.74
C LEU A 54 18.32 -5.93 -13.95
N ASP A 55 18.25 -7.25 -14.12
CA ASP A 55 19.15 -7.98 -15.05
C ASP A 55 18.53 -8.52 -16.37
N HIS A 56 17.37 -8.05 -16.82
CA HIS A 56 16.85 -8.49 -18.13
C HIS A 56 16.29 -7.36 -19.00
N SER A 57 17.04 -7.01 -20.05
CA SER A 57 16.56 -6.17 -21.15
C SER A 57 17.33 -6.42 -22.45
N SER A 58 16.75 -7.18 -23.37
CA SER A 58 16.71 -6.84 -24.80
C SER A 58 15.74 -7.74 -25.57
N HIS A 59 14.57 -7.19 -25.91
CA HIS A 59 13.75 -7.42 -27.12
C HIS A 59 12.28 -7.05 -26.84
N GLN A 60 11.78 -6.02 -27.53
CA GLN A 60 10.40 -5.55 -27.40
C GLN A 60 9.43 -6.56 -28.03
N LYS A 61 8.80 -7.38 -27.19
CA LYS A 61 7.60 -8.15 -27.55
C LYS A 61 6.36 -7.28 -27.35
N THR A 62 5.54 -7.17 -28.40
CA THR A 62 4.17 -6.69 -28.33
C THR A 62 3.41 -7.46 -27.26
N GLY A 63 3.00 -6.76 -26.19
CA GLY A 63 2.28 -7.33 -25.05
C GLY A 63 2.95 -7.11 -23.71
N VAL A 64 4.29 -6.99 -23.63
CA VAL A 64 4.98 -6.79 -22.35
C VAL A 64 5.01 -5.31 -22.00
N ILE A 65 4.28 -4.90 -20.96
CA ILE A 65 4.37 -3.53 -20.42
C ILE A 65 5.74 -3.42 -19.71
N PRO A 66 6.56 -2.39 -19.94
CA PRO A 66 7.92 -2.35 -19.40
C PRO A 66 7.88 -2.06 -17.89
N LEU A 67 8.96 -2.40 -17.18
CA LEU A 67 9.19 -1.91 -15.82
C LEU A 67 9.51 -0.42 -15.84
N LEU A 68 9.12 0.30 -14.79
CA LEU A 68 9.37 1.73 -14.68
C LEU A 68 10.80 1.92 -14.16
N ARG A 69 11.74 2.25 -15.05
CA ARG A 69 13.10 2.65 -14.64
C ARG A 69 13.07 4.08 -14.11
N ILE A 70 12.63 4.23 -12.86
CA ILE A 70 12.49 5.51 -12.17
C ILE A 70 13.80 5.83 -11.45
N ASP A 71 14.29 7.06 -11.63
CA ASP A 71 15.43 7.55 -10.86
C ASP A 71 14.94 8.08 -9.50
N PHE A 72 14.93 7.20 -8.49
CA PHE A 72 14.50 7.54 -7.14
C PHE A 72 15.40 8.58 -6.46
N ALA A 73 16.63 8.79 -6.94
CA ALA A 73 17.55 9.77 -6.37
C ALA A 73 17.20 11.22 -6.77
N ASN A 74 16.52 11.40 -7.91
CA ASN A 74 16.25 12.73 -8.49
C ASN A 74 14.75 13.01 -8.67
N ILE A 75 13.91 12.61 -7.71
CA ILE A 75 12.47 12.88 -7.77
C ILE A 75 12.20 14.38 -7.54
N LYS A 76 11.67 15.06 -8.55
CA LYS A 76 11.35 16.50 -8.49
C LYS A 76 9.99 16.75 -7.85
N ARG A 77 9.94 17.78 -7.00
CA ARG A 77 8.68 18.32 -6.46
C ARG A 77 7.84 18.90 -7.60
N ASN A 78 6.59 18.47 -7.69
CA ASN A 78 5.62 19.14 -8.55
C ASN A 78 5.14 20.44 -7.89
N LYS A 79 5.44 21.57 -8.56
CA LYS A 79 5.10 22.93 -8.12
C LYS A 79 4.02 23.59 -8.99
N LEU A 80 3.41 22.84 -9.91
CA LEU A 80 2.41 23.40 -10.82
C LEU A 80 1.15 23.80 -10.05
N PRO A 81 0.58 25.00 -10.31
CA PRO A 81 -0.72 25.39 -9.80
C PRO A 81 -1.84 24.55 -10.46
N PRO A 82 -3.03 24.45 -9.84
CA PRO A 82 -4.11 23.58 -10.29
C PRO A 82 -4.44 23.66 -11.79
N ARG A 83 -4.61 24.87 -12.34
CA ARG A 83 -4.94 25.03 -13.78
C ARG A 83 -3.84 24.56 -14.72
N GLN A 84 -2.57 24.83 -14.39
CA GLN A 84 -1.45 24.35 -15.19
C GLN A 84 -1.29 22.83 -15.07
N GLN A 85 -1.66 22.26 -13.92
CA GLN A 85 -1.69 20.80 -13.75
C GLN A 85 -2.76 20.15 -14.63
N GLU A 86 -3.95 20.73 -14.72
CA GLU A 86 -5.03 20.25 -15.60
C GLU A 86 -4.59 20.26 -17.07
N GLU A 87 -3.96 21.35 -17.51
CA GLU A 87 -3.39 21.46 -18.87
C GLU A 87 -2.29 20.42 -19.11
N TYR A 88 -1.43 20.19 -18.12
CA TYR A 88 -0.36 19.18 -18.19
C TYR A 88 -0.91 17.75 -18.25
N ASP A 89 -2.07 17.50 -17.63
CA ASP A 89 -2.72 16.19 -17.50
C ASP A 89 -3.78 15.93 -18.61
N VAL A 90 -3.95 16.81 -19.59
CA VAL A 90 -4.85 16.60 -20.74
C VAL A 90 -4.54 15.29 -21.48
N ASP A 91 -3.25 15.00 -21.67
CA ASP A 91 -2.82 13.75 -22.31
C ASP A 91 -3.19 12.55 -21.45
N MET A 92 -3.10 12.64 -20.12
CA MET A 92 -3.51 11.56 -19.22
C MET A 92 -4.99 11.22 -19.41
N SER A 93 -5.87 12.22 -19.48
CA SER A 93 -7.30 12.00 -19.77
C SER A 93 -7.52 11.38 -21.15
N LYS A 94 -6.71 11.73 -22.15
CA LYS A 94 -6.72 11.08 -23.46
C LYS A 94 -6.29 9.60 -23.35
N GLY A 95 -5.22 9.30 -22.62
CA GLY A 95 -4.73 7.94 -22.39
C GLY A 95 -5.78 7.05 -21.72
N ILE A 96 -6.47 7.58 -20.70
CA ILE A 96 -7.56 6.86 -20.03
C ILE A 96 -8.73 6.57 -20.97
N ARG A 97 -9.13 7.55 -21.80
CA ARG A 97 -10.18 7.33 -22.82
C ARG A 97 -9.77 6.26 -23.82
N LEU A 98 -8.51 6.25 -24.25
CA LEU A 98 -7.99 5.21 -25.15
C LEU A 98 -8.02 3.84 -24.49
N LEU A 99 -7.64 3.76 -23.21
CA LEU A 99 -7.64 2.53 -22.42
C LEU A 99 -9.04 1.91 -22.36
N PHE A 100 -10.06 2.70 -22.00
CA PHE A 100 -11.44 2.23 -21.90
C PHE A 100 -12.10 1.94 -23.26
N ASN A 101 -11.56 2.50 -24.35
CA ASN A 101 -11.97 2.18 -25.72
C ASN A 101 -11.21 0.99 -26.31
N ASN A 102 -10.57 0.15 -25.47
CA ASN A 102 -9.78 -1.02 -25.87
C ASN A 102 -8.58 -0.71 -26.78
N LYS A 103 -8.13 0.55 -26.85
CA LYS A 103 -6.96 0.97 -27.62
C LYS A 103 -5.70 0.93 -26.77
N PHE A 104 -5.36 -0.26 -26.27
CA PHE A 104 -4.30 -0.46 -25.27
C PHE A 104 -2.92 0.04 -25.74
N SER A 105 -2.55 -0.19 -27.00
CA SER A 105 -1.26 0.27 -27.54
C SER A 105 -1.16 1.79 -27.59
N GLU A 106 -2.23 2.47 -28.00
CA GLU A 106 -2.28 3.94 -28.04
C GLU A 106 -2.28 4.53 -26.62
N ALA A 107 -3.06 3.95 -25.71
CA ALA A 107 -3.09 4.36 -24.30
C ALA A 107 -1.71 4.22 -23.64
N ARG A 108 -1.03 3.09 -23.88
CA ARG A 108 0.32 2.85 -23.39
C ARG A 108 1.31 3.89 -23.89
N ALA A 109 1.29 4.20 -25.19
CA ALA A 109 2.18 5.20 -25.76
C ALA A 109 2.01 6.57 -25.07
N VAL A 110 0.77 6.95 -24.74
CA VAL A 110 0.46 8.18 -23.99
C VAL A 110 0.99 8.12 -22.56
N PHE A 111 0.82 7.00 -21.85
CA PHE A 111 1.32 6.89 -20.48
C PHE A 111 2.86 6.87 -20.42
N GLU A 112 3.52 6.22 -21.38
CA GLU A 112 4.99 6.13 -21.43
C GLU A 112 5.68 7.47 -21.62
N THR A 113 5.02 8.49 -22.20
CA THR A 113 5.68 9.79 -22.48
C THR A 113 6.20 10.47 -21.22
N LYS A 114 5.47 10.35 -20.10
CA LYS A 114 5.73 11.08 -18.85
C LYS A 114 5.88 10.16 -17.64
N ALA A 115 5.78 8.83 -17.80
CA ALA A 115 5.82 7.88 -16.69
C ALA A 115 7.12 7.88 -15.87
N LYS A 116 8.23 8.39 -16.42
CA LYS A 116 9.50 8.54 -15.68
C LYS A 116 9.58 9.80 -14.84
N GLU A 117 8.77 10.80 -15.17
CA GLU A 117 8.82 12.14 -14.58
C GLU A 117 7.65 12.39 -13.63
N ASP A 118 6.52 11.72 -13.89
CA ASP A 118 5.28 11.93 -13.15
C ASP A 118 4.66 10.61 -12.66
N PRO A 119 4.43 10.47 -11.34
CA PRO A 119 3.84 9.25 -10.78
C PRO A 119 2.41 8.98 -11.25
N LEU A 120 1.63 9.98 -11.72
CA LEU A 120 0.30 9.72 -12.29
C LEU A 120 0.38 8.95 -13.62
N TYR A 121 1.35 9.29 -14.48
CA TYR A 121 1.54 8.57 -15.74
C TYR A 121 2.12 7.18 -15.49
N ALA A 122 3.00 7.06 -14.49
CA ALA A 122 3.47 5.76 -14.00
C ALA A 122 2.30 4.89 -13.50
N LEU A 123 1.36 5.49 -12.77
CA LEU A 123 0.13 4.83 -12.31
C LEU A 123 -0.70 4.31 -13.49
N GLY A 124 -0.82 5.08 -14.57
CA GLY A 124 -1.50 4.63 -15.79
C GLY A 124 -0.91 3.32 -16.35
N LEU A 125 0.42 3.20 -16.42
CA LEU A 125 1.10 1.98 -16.86
C LEU A 125 0.94 0.81 -15.88
N SER A 126 1.00 1.11 -14.58
CA SER A 126 0.77 0.13 -13.52
C SER A 126 -0.67 -0.38 -13.53
N PHE A 127 -1.64 0.50 -13.79
CA PHE A 127 -3.06 0.15 -13.92
C PHE A 127 -3.32 -0.75 -15.14
N MET A 128 -2.66 -0.49 -16.27
CA MET A 128 -2.72 -1.42 -17.41
C MET A 128 -2.18 -2.81 -17.05
N SER A 129 -1.11 -2.87 -16.27
CA SER A 129 -0.52 -4.14 -15.81
C SER A 129 -1.46 -4.84 -14.82
N PHE A 130 -2.12 -4.07 -13.95
CA PHE A 130 -3.17 -4.54 -13.05
C PHE A 130 -4.36 -5.15 -13.81
N ILE A 131 -4.92 -4.45 -14.81
CA ILE A 131 -6.02 -4.96 -15.64
C ILE A 131 -5.63 -6.29 -16.27
N ARG A 132 -4.41 -6.39 -16.81
CA ARG A 132 -3.89 -7.63 -17.40
C ARG A 132 -3.80 -8.75 -16.36
N ALA A 133 -3.31 -8.46 -15.16
CA ALA A 133 -3.21 -9.45 -14.08
C ALA A 133 -4.58 -10.01 -13.67
N ILE A 134 -5.57 -9.14 -13.43
CA ILE A 134 -6.92 -9.58 -13.03
C ILE A 134 -7.69 -10.28 -14.16
N SER A 135 -7.35 -10.00 -15.42
CA SER A 135 -8.03 -10.58 -16.58
C SER A 135 -7.42 -11.92 -17.00
N SER A 136 -6.11 -12.10 -16.79
CA SER A 136 -5.39 -13.31 -17.21
C SER A 136 -5.33 -14.39 -16.13
N PHE A 137 -5.44 -14.00 -14.85
CA PHE A 137 -5.19 -14.87 -13.69
C PHE A 137 -3.84 -15.60 -13.72
N HIS A 138 -2.89 -15.13 -14.54
CA HIS A 138 -1.57 -15.72 -14.62
C HIS A 138 -0.69 -15.18 -13.49
N PRO A 139 -0.02 -16.04 -12.70
CA PRO A 139 0.78 -15.61 -11.55
C PRO A 139 1.91 -14.65 -11.96
N LYS A 140 2.52 -14.87 -13.13
CA LYS A 140 3.55 -13.98 -13.68
C LYS A 140 3.04 -12.57 -13.97
N ASP A 141 1.80 -12.46 -14.45
CA ASP A 141 1.19 -11.16 -14.74
C ASP A 141 0.83 -10.44 -13.45
N ALA A 142 0.37 -11.18 -12.42
CA ALA A 142 0.13 -10.65 -11.08
C ALA A 142 1.41 -10.15 -10.40
N GLU A 143 2.49 -10.93 -10.42
CA GLU A 143 3.81 -10.51 -9.91
C GLU A 143 4.31 -9.26 -10.63
N SER A 144 4.23 -9.23 -11.96
CA SER A 144 4.62 -8.05 -12.75
C SER A 144 3.82 -6.81 -12.38
N ALA A 145 2.51 -6.94 -12.17
CA ALA A 145 1.65 -5.85 -11.74
C ALA A 145 1.99 -5.36 -10.33
N ILE A 146 2.23 -6.27 -9.38
CA ILE A 146 2.63 -5.95 -8.01
C ILE A 146 3.96 -5.17 -7.99
N THR A 147 4.95 -5.60 -8.77
CA THR A 147 6.24 -4.90 -8.87
C THR A 147 6.05 -3.47 -9.35
N LYS A 148 5.29 -3.26 -10.42
CA LYS A 148 5.08 -1.92 -10.98
C LYS A 148 4.28 -1.00 -10.07
N LEU A 149 3.21 -1.52 -9.46
CA LEU A 149 2.45 -0.77 -8.47
C LEU A 149 3.32 -0.40 -7.26
N SER A 150 4.30 -1.23 -6.92
CA SER A 150 5.26 -0.94 -5.86
C SER A 150 6.28 0.13 -6.29
N GLU A 151 6.78 0.09 -7.53
CA GLU A 151 7.62 1.16 -8.11
C GLU A 151 6.86 2.49 -8.12
N THR A 152 5.60 2.50 -8.59
CA THR A 152 4.76 3.71 -8.59
C THR A 152 4.48 4.21 -7.18
N TYR A 153 4.22 3.32 -6.22
CA TYR A 153 4.03 3.68 -4.81
C TYR A 153 5.27 4.39 -4.25
N LEU A 154 6.46 3.83 -4.48
CA LEU A 154 7.72 4.43 -4.03
C LEU A 154 8.01 5.76 -4.73
N PHE A 155 7.66 5.88 -6.01
CA PHE A 155 7.83 7.11 -6.76
C PHE A 155 6.94 8.23 -6.19
N ALA A 156 5.68 7.94 -5.93
CA ALA A 156 4.76 8.87 -5.29
C ALA A 156 5.22 9.23 -3.87
N ASP A 157 5.71 8.27 -3.10
CA ASP A 157 6.26 8.52 -1.76
C ASP A 157 7.49 9.44 -1.81
N GLY A 158 8.42 9.22 -2.74
CA GLY A 158 9.55 10.12 -2.94
C GLY A 158 9.12 11.53 -3.34
N GLN A 159 8.05 11.67 -4.13
CA GLN A 159 7.51 12.98 -4.48
C GLN A 159 6.86 13.68 -3.27
N ILE A 160 6.19 12.94 -2.39
CA ILE A 160 5.66 13.44 -1.11
C ILE A 160 6.81 13.91 -0.23
N GLN A 161 7.87 13.11 -0.07
CA GLN A 161 9.03 13.48 0.74
C GLN A 161 9.74 14.73 0.18
N ALA A 162 9.92 14.81 -1.14
CA ALA A 162 10.46 15.98 -1.82
C ALA A 162 9.58 17.23 -1.70
N ALA A 163 8.27 17.07 -1.52
CA ALA A 163 7.34 18.16 -1.25
C ALA A 163 7.30 18.56 0.24
N SER A 164 7.47 17.58 1.14
CA SER A 164 7.37 17.73 2.60
C SER A 164 8.66 18.24 3.24
N SER A 165 9.81 18.12 2.56
CA SER A 165 11.07 18.77 2.96
C SER A 165 10.96 20.31 3.04
N ALA A 166 9.81 20.88 2.63
CA ALA A 166 9.49 22.29 2.78
C ALA A 166 8.68 22.66 4.06
N LYS A 167 8.15 21.70 4.85
CA LYS A 167 7.59 21.83 6.24
C LYS A 167 6.76 20.57 6.60
N PRO A 168 6.76 20.11 7.87
CA PRO A 168 6.08 18.87 8.27
C PRO A 168 4.54 18.99 8.31
N ILE A 169 3.87 18.07 7.61
CA ILE A 169 2.41 17.90 7.45
C ILE A 169 1.75 17.29 8.71
N LYS A 170 2.12 17.75 9.91
CA LYS A 170 1.80 16.97 11.12
C LYS A 170 0.47 17.26 11.81
N GLU A 171 -0.29 18.28 11.41
CA GLU A 171 -1.44 18.71 12.23
C GLU A 171 -2.80 18.59 11.52
N THR A 172 -2.91 18.93 10.23
CA THR A 172 -4.26 19.14 9.65
C THR A 172 -5.00 17.86 9.24
N VAL A 173 -4.30 16.79 8.81
CA VAL A 173 -4.97 15.57 8.31
C VAL A 173 -5.12 14.51 9.40
N SER A 174 -4.20 14.46 10.36
CA SER A 174 -4.31 13.62 11.56
C SER A 174 -5.56 13.98 12.36
N ASP A 175 -5.89 15.27 12.46
CA ASP A 175 -7.02 15.73 13.28
C ASP A 175 -8.37 15.36 12.68
N TYR A 176 -8.48 15.29 11.35
CA TYR A 176 -9.69 14.81 10.67
C TYR A 176 -9.86 13.29 10.80
N ILE A 177 -8.77 12.52 10.62
CA ILE A 177 -8.82 11.05 10.70
C ILE A 177 -9.01 10.57 12.15
N THR A 178 -8.35 11.22 13.11
CA THR A 178 -8.48 10.91 14.54
C THR A 178 -9.90 11.19 15.04
N ASN A 179 -10.57 12.21 14.52
CA ASN A 179 -11.98 12.48 14.82
C ASN A 179 -12.96 11.50 14.18
N TRP A 180 -12.57 10.80 13.11
CA TRP A 180 -13.40 9.76 12.49
C TRP A 180 -13.27 8.41 13.20
N MET A 181 -12.09 8.08 13.72
CA MET A 181 -11.85 6.85 14.51
C MET A 181 -12.07 7.01 16.02
N GLY A 182 -12.18 8.25 16.52
CA GLY A 182 -12.47 8.54 17.91
C GLY A 182 -13.97 8.48 18.23
N SER A 183 -14.32 7.94 19.41
CA SER A 183 -15.67 7.99 19.97
C SER A 183 -16.02 9.41 20.44
N ASN A 184 -16.20 10.32 19.49
CA ASN A 184 -16.68 11.67 19.77
C ASN A 184 -18.21 11.68 19.63
N PRO A 185 -18.99 11.90 20.71
CA PRO A 185 -20.46 11.77 20.69
C PRO A 185 -21.16 12.79 19.80
N THR A 186 -20.44 13.83 19.36
CA THR A 186 -20.99 14.88 18.49
C THR A 186 -20.69 14.68 17.02
N HIS A 187 -19.84 13.73 16.61
CA HIS A 187 -19.39 13.53 15.21
C HIS A 187 -18.83 14.80 14.51
N LEU A 188 -18.58 15.88 15.25
CA LEU A 188 -17.95 17.10 14.76
C LEU A 188 -16.51 17.17 15.28
N PRO A 189 -15.58 17.78 14.52
CA PRO A 189 -14.22 17.96 15.00
C PRO A 189 -14.22 18.80 16.30
N THR A 190 -13.53 18.34 17.34
CA THR A 190 -13.45 19.03 18.65
C THR A 190 -12.68 20.35 18.61
N ASN A 191 -11.99 20.64 17.50
CA ASN A 191 -11.22 21.86 17.29
C ASN A 191 -11.69 22.63 16.04
N THR A 192 -12.99 22.91 15.94
CA THR A 192 -13.55 23.83 14.92
C THR A 192 -13.72 25.23 15.48
N ARG A 193 -12.63 25.88 15.90
CA ARG A 193 -12.70 27.35 15.98
C ARG A 193 -12.74 27.89 14.56
N PRO A 194 -13.63 28.84 14.21
CA PRO A 194 -13.53 29.54 12.93
C PRO A 194 -12.13 30.16 12.84
N LEU A 195 -11.32 29.71 11.86
CA LEU A 195 -10.01 30.31 11.67
C LEU A 195 -10.17 31.78 11.34
N LYS A 196 -9.44 32.63 12.06
CA LYS A 196 -9.44 34.07 11.78
C LYS A 196 -8.73 34.31 10.45
N ARG A 197 -9.13 35.35 9.71
CA ARG A 197 -8.68 35.63 8.34
C ARG A 197 -7.14 35.73 8.20
N TYR A 198 -6.44 36.12 9.26
CA TYR A 198 -4.98 36.16 9.31
C TYR A 198 -4.36 34.75 9.48
N GLU A 199 -4.98 33.87 10.27
CA GLU A 199 -4.55 32.48 10.44
C GLU A 199 -4.71 31.70 9.13
N LEU A 200 -5.74 32.02 8.34
CA LEU A 200 -5.95 31.49 6.98
C LEU A 200 -4.88 31.95 5.97
N MET A 201 -4.31 33.15 6.15
CA MET A 201 -3.22 33.64 5.30
C MET A 201 -1.86 33.05 5.70
N GLU A 202 -1.71 32.67 6.97
CA GLU A 202 -0.53 31.96 7.49
C GLU A 202 -0.61 30.44 7.27
N GLN A 203 -1.80 29.90 7.00
CA GLN A 203 -1.99 28.48 6.73
C GLN A 203 -1.46 28.12 5.34
N GLU A 204 -0.30 27.48 5.32
CA GLU A 204 0.33 27.02 4.10
C GLU A 204 -0.37 25.73 3.62
N PHE A 205 -1.30 25.87 2.69
CA PHE A 205 -2.02 24.75 2.11
C PHE A 205 -1.07 23.78 1.40
N THR A 206 -1.36 22.48 1.50
CA THR A 206 -0.65 21.43 0.77
C THR A 206 -0.60 21.76 -0.72
N SER A 207 0.60 21.77 -1.30
CA SER A 207 0.75 22.00 -2.74
C SER A 207 0.01 20.92 -3.52
N ASN A 208 -0.69 21.30 -4.60
CA ASN A 208 -1.48 20.40 -5.44
C ASN A 208 -0.71 19.13 -5.85
N GLY A 209 0.57 19.27 -6.22
CA GLY A 209 1.45 18.16 -6.55
C GLY A 209 1.63 17.14 -5.42
N ALA A 210 1.70 17.59 -4.16
CA ALA A 210 1.82 16.71 -3.00
C ALA A 210 0.50 15.97 -2.72
N LEU A 211 -0.64 16.66 -2.81
CA LEU A 211 -1.96 16.03 -2.67
C LEU A 211 -2.16 14.94 -3.72
N ARG A 212 -1.83 15.22 -4.98
CA ARG A 212 -1.88 14.25 -6.08
C ARG A 212 -0.97 13.05 -5.84
N ALA A 213 0.25 13.27 -5.35
CA ALA A 213 1.15 12.18 -5.00
C ALA A 213 0.59 11.30 -3.87
N HIS A 214 -0.08 11.88 -2.86
CA HIS A 214 -0.78 11.10 -1.83
C HIS A 214 -1.90 10.22 -2.41
N ILE A 215 -2.69 10.76 -3.33
CA ILE A 215 -3.75 9.99 -4.00
C ILE A 215 -3.13 8.84 -4.79
N VAL A 216 -2.10 9.09 -5.61
CA VAL A 216 -1.42 8.05 -6.40
C VAL A 216 -0.82 6.96 -5.51
N LYS A 217 -0.23 7.34 -4.36
CA LYS A 217 0.28 6.41 -3.37
C LYS A 217 -0.83 5.50 -2.82
N ALA A 218 -1.97 6.09 -2.44
CA ALA A 218 -3.12 5.35 -1.92
C ALA A 218 -3.75 4.42 -2.99
N GLU A 219 -3.94 4.92 -4.21
CA GLU A 219 -4.48 4.12 -5.32
C GLU A 219 -3.57 2.93 -5.67
N SER A 220 -2.25 3.13 -5.65
CA SER A 220 -1.28 2.05 -5.84
C SER A 220 -1.38 0.99 -4.74
N ALA A 221 -1.57 1.41 -3.49
CA ALA A 221 -1.76 0.48 -2.37
C ALA A 221 -3.08 -0.30 -2.49
N LEU A 222 -4.17 0.38 -2.86
CA LEU A 222 -5.48 -0.23 -3.08
C LEU A 222 -5.41 -1.29 -4.18
N MET A 223 -4.82 -0.98 -5.34
CA MET A 223 -4.71 -1.94 -6.44
C MET A 223 -3.85 -3.16 -6.08
N ARG A 224 -2.77 -2.98 -5.30
CA ARG A 224 -2.01 -4.12 -4.77
C ARG A 224 -2.83 -4.96 -3.80
N ALA A 225 -3.62 -4.33 -2.93
CA ALA A 225 -4.51 -5.05 -2.02
C ALA A 225 -5.50 -5.92 -2.80
N VAL A 226 -6.13 -5.36 -3.84
CA VAL A 226 -7.04 -6.12 -4.71
C VAL A 226 -6.34 -7.28 -5.41
N LEU A 227 -5.11 -7.09 -5.91
CA LEU A 227 -4.34 -8.20 -6.48
C LEU A 227 -4.04 -9.28 -5.45
N TYR A 228 -3.59 -8.90 -4.26
CA TYR A 228 -3.29 -9.87 -3.19
C TYR A 228 -4.52 -10.63 -2.72
N LEU A 229 -5.70 -10.00 -2.69
CA LEU A 229 -6.98 -10.67 -2.45
C LEU A 229 -7.28 -11.68 -3.56
N SER A 230 -7.06 -11.30 -4.81
CA SER A 230 -7.33 -12.15 -5.99
C SER A 230 -6.42 -13.38 -6.08
N LEU A 231 -5.37 -13.48 -5.26
CA LEU A 231 -4.47 -14.64 -5.20
C LEU A 231 -4.99 -15.75 -4.28
N ASP A 232 -6.05 -15.53 -3.50
CA ASP A 232 -6.71 -16.53 -2.62
C ASP A 232 -5.75 -17.31 -1.69
N THR A 233 -4.67 -16.67 -1.24
CA THR A 233 -3.74 -17.24 -0.25
C THR A 233 -3.86 -16.53 1.09
N MET A 234 -3.63 -17.25 2.20
CA MET A 234 -3.62 -16.64 3.55
C MET A 234 -2.62 -15.47 3.63
N VAL A 235 -1.45 -15.64 3.01
CA VAL A 235 -0.43 -14.58 2.91
C VAL A 235 -0.93 -13.41 2.06
N GLY A 236 -1.69 -13.67 0.99
CA GLY A 236 -2.36 -12.65 0.19
C GLY A 236 -3.33 -11.81 1.02
N TYR A 237 -4.22 -12.42 1.80
CA TYR A 237 -5.15 -11.69 2.68
C TYR A 237 -4.42 -10.80 3.70
N LEU A 238 -3.35 -11.29 4.32
CA LEU A 238 -2.53 -10.48 5.24
C LEU A 238 -1.88 -9.29 4.53
N LYS A 239 -1.27 -9.52 3.36
CA LYS A 239 -0.66 -8.46 2.55
C LYS A 239 -1.70 -7.45 2.07
N ALA A 240 -2.91 -7.89 1.72
CA ALA A 240 -4.01 -7.02 1.37
C ALA A 240 -4.42 -6.12 2.55
N GLY A 241 -4.60 -6.69 3.74
CA GLY A 241 -4.92 -5.92 4.94
C GLY A 241 -3.86 -4.87 5.28
N ILE A 242 -2.57 -5.20 5.13
CA ILE A 242 -1.47 -4.23 5.33
C ILE A 242 -1.54 -3.10 4.31
N ASN A 243 -1.86 -3.39 3.04
CA ASN A 243 -1.96 -2.35 2.01
C ASN A 243 -3.20 -1.46 2.17
N LEU A 244 -4.32 -2.00 2.68
CA LEU A 244 -5.53 -1.20 2.97
C LEU A 244 -5.36 -0.21 4.13
N ARG A 245 -4.39 -0.45 5.02
CA ARG A 245 -4.05 0.49 6.10
C ARG A 245 -3.21 1.69 5.65
N LYS A 246 -2.57 1.60 4.48
CA LYS A 246 -1.64 2.60 3.94
C LYS A 246 -2.35 3.63 3.09
#